data_AF-A0A0S7F1G8-F1
#
_entry.id   AF-A0A0S7F1G8-F1
#
_cell.length_a   1.000
_cell.length_b   1.000
_cell.length_c   1.000
_cell.angle_alpha   90.00
_cell.angle_beta   90.00
_cell.angle_gamma   90.00
#
_symmetry.space_group_name_H-M   'P 1'
#
loop_
_entity.id
_entity.type
_entity.pdbx_description
1 polymer ?
#
loop_
_entity_poly.entity_id
_entity_poly.type
_entity_poly.pdbx_seq_one_letter_code
_entity_poly.pdbx_strand_id
1 'polypeptide(L)'
;CGSGSAEDRLLLCDGCDDSYHIFCLIPPLHDVPKGDWRCPKCLAQECGKPPVAFGFEQASRSYTLQAFGDMADSFKSDYFNMPVHMVPTELVEKEFWRLVSTIEEDVTVEYGADIASKEFGSGFPVRNSHFEVSPEDEHYLTSGWNLNNMPVLDASVLTHITADICGMKVPWLYVGMCFSSFCWHIEDHWSYSINYLHWGEPKTWYGAPGYAAEHLESVMKKLAPELFESQPDLLHQLVTIMNPNTLMNNGVPIYRTNQCAGEFVITFPRAYHSGF
;
A
#
# COMPACT_ATOMS: atom_id res chain seq x y z
N CYS A 1 38.91 17.66 -20.65
CA CYS A 1 40.21 18.16 -21.18
C CYS A 1 40.05 19.09 -22.40
N GLY A 2 38.90 19.10 -23.09
CA GLY A 2 38.67 19.99 -24.25
C GLY A 2 39.41 19.58 -25.53
N SER A 3 40.01 18.39 -25.57
CA SER A 3 40.69 17.83 -26.74
C SER A 3 39.85 16.71 -27.37
N GLY A 4 39.88 16.57 -28.70
CA GLY A 4 39.25 15.47 -29.44
C GLY A 4 40.20 14.31 -29.79
N SER A 5 41.44 14.31 -29.30
CA SER A 5 42.41 13.24 -29.57
C SER A 5 42.10 11.95 -28.80
N ALA A 6 42.64 10.80 -29.22
CA ALA A 6 42.45 9.48 -28.58
C ALA A 6 41.00 8.95 -28.63
N GLU A 7 40.47 8.85 -29.85
CA GLU A 7 39.11 8.37 -30.12
C GLU A 7 38.87 6.92 -29.66
N ASP A 8 39.91 6.09 -29.66
CA ASP A 8 39.89 4.69 -29.20
C ASP A 8 39.66 4.55 -27.69
N ARG A 9 39.71 5.66 -26.94
CA ARG A 9 39.55 5.72 -25.48
C ARG A 9 38.49 6.72 -25.05
N LEU A 10 37.58 7.05 -25.95
CA LEU A 10 36.39 7.83 -25.68
C LEU A 10 35.26 6.92 -25.17
N LEU A 11 34.52 7.43 -24.21
CA LEU A 11 33.35 6.83 -23.59
C LEU A 11 32.19 7.81 -23.74
N LEU A 12 31.06 7.31 -24.23
CA LEU A 12 29.84 8.09 -24.39
C LEU A 12 28.96 7.88 -23.18
N CYS A 13 28.41 8.97 -22.65
CA CYS A 13 27.42 8.92 -21.59
C CYS A 13 26.06 8.54 -22.18
N ASP A 14 25.51 7.41 -21.76
CA ASP A 14 24.20 6.93 -22.23
C ASP A 14 23.01 7.79 -21.72
N GLY A 15 23.26 8.83 -20.91
CA GLY A 15 22.24 9.73 -20.37
C GLY A 15 22.22 11.14 -20.98
N CYS A 16 23.32 11.61 -21.55
CA CYS A 16 23.42 12.96 -22.13
C CYS A 16 24.23 13.03 -23.42
N ASP A 17 24.66 11.88 -23.96
CA ASP A 17 25.47 11.71 -25.17
C ASP A 17 26.83 12.45 -25.18
N ASP A 18 27.22 13.08 -24.07
CA ASP A 18 28.51 13.72 -23.91
C ASP A 18 29.65 12.68 -23.94
N SER A 19 30.77 13.06 -24.55
CA SER A 19 31.96 12.21 -24.68
C SER A 19 33.02 12.52 -23.62
N TYR A 20 33.60 11.47 -23.04
CA TYR A 20 34.61 11.54 -21.99
C TYR A 20 35.79 10.62 -22.31
N HIS A 21 37.01 11.07 -22.07
CA HIS A 21 38.15 10.14 -22.06
C HIS A 21 38.14 9.33 -20.78
N ILE A 22 38.33 8.01 -20.89
CA ILE A 22 38.42 7.10 -19.73
C ILE A 22 39.45 7.58 -18.69
N PHE A 23 40.56 8.20 -19.13
CA PHE A 23 41.62 8.70 -18.27
C PHE A 23 41.41 10.13 -17.74
N CYS A 24 40.46 10.89 -18.30
CA CYS A 24 40.10 12.23 -17.79
C CYS A 24 39.03 12.15 -16.69
N LEU A 25 38.45 10.98 -16.45
CA LEU A 25 37.50 10.74 -15.38
C LEU A 25 38.21 10.75 -14.02
N ILE A 26 37.45 11.05 -12.97
CA ILE A 26 37.91 11.00 -11.59
C ILE A 26 36.97 10.05 -10.83
N PRO A 27 37.43 8.84 -10.44
CA PRO A 27 38.73 8.25 -10.73
C PRO A 27 38.90 7.87 -12.23
N PRO A 28 40.15 7.81 -12.75
CA PRO A 28 40.42 7.34 -14.10
C PRO A 28 40.01 5.88 -14.30
N LEU A 29 39.36 5.58 -15.41
CA LEU A 29 39.04 4.22 -15.83
C LEU A 29 40.18 3.64 -16.67
N HIS A 30 40.48 2.36 -16.43
CA HIS A 30 41.54 1.64 -17.13
C HIS A 30 41.07 1.12 -18.49
N ASP A 31 39.80 0.68 -18.56
CA ASP A 31 39.16 0.13 -19.75
C ASP A 31 37.73 0.70 -19.90
N VAL A 32 37.17 0.62 -21.11
CA VAL A 32 35.77 0.95 -21.39
C VAL A 32 34.86 -0.04 -20.66
N PRO A 33 33.95 0.42 -19.77
CA PRO A 33 33.01 -0.45 -19.06
C PRO A 33 32.11 -1.24 -20.01
N LYS A 34 31.66 -2.42 -19.58
CA LYS A 34 30.64 -3.20 -20.31
C LYS A 34 29.25 -2.85 -19.77
N GLY A 35 28.32 -2.51 -20.67
CA GLY A 35 26.96 -2.09 -20.32
C GLY A 35 26.82 -0.58 -20.21
N ASP A 36 25.68 -0.15 -19.66
CA ASP A 36 25.33 1.27 -19.58
C ASP A 36 26.31 2.03 -18.69
N TRP A 37 26.81 3.16 -19.19
CA TRP A 37 27.67 4.08 -18.45
C TRP A 37 27.08 5.48 -18.42
N ARG A 38 27.02 6.07 -17.23
CA ARG A 38 26.56 7.44 -16.99
C ARG A 38 27.72 8.30 -16.48
N CYS A 39 27.85 9.52 -17.02
CA CYS A 39 28.90 10.44 -16.61
C CYS A 39 28.67 10.99 -15.18
N PRO A 40 29.70 11.53 -14.51
CA PRO A 40 29.56 12.07 -13.15
C PRO A 40 28.48 13.15 -13.01
N LYS A 41 28.21 13.93 -14.07
CA LYS A 41 27.11 14.92 -14.06
C LYS A 41 25.74 14.25 -14.04
N CYS A 42 25.52 13.26 -14.91
CA CYS A 42 24.27 12.50 -14.94
C CYS A 42 24.08 11.71 -13.63
N LEU A 43 25.14 11.10 -13.09
CA LEU A 43 25.09 10.43 -11.80
C LEU A 43 24.80 11.40 -10.64
N ALA A 44 25.43 12.57 -10.62
CA ALA A 44 25.14 13.60 -9.62
C ALA A 44 23.72 14.15 -9.74
N GLN A 45 23.17 14.21 -10.96
CA GLN A 45 21.79 14.61 -11.21
C GLN A 45 20.80 13.53 -10.76
N GLU A 46 21.07 12.24 -11.01
CA GLU A 46 20.28 11.11 -10.49
C GLU A 46 20.34 11.03 -8.95
N CYS A 47 21.53 11.13 -8.34
CA CYS A 47 21.70 11.12 -6.89
C CYS A 47 21.17 12.40 -6.20
N GLY A 48 21.03 13.50 -6.96
CA GLY A 48 20.51 14.78 -6.49
C GLY A 48 18.99 14.91 -6.66
N LYS A 49 18.34 14.00 -7.39
CA LYS A 49 16.89 13.86 -7.29
C LYS A 49 16.57 13.44 -5.86
N PRO A 50 15.56 14.02 -5.20
CA PRO A 50 15.03 13.38 -4.00
C PRO A 50 14.75 11.92 -4.38
N PRO A 51 15.14 10.94 -3.54
CA PRO A 51 14.73 9.57 -3.80
C PRO A 51 13.24 9.62 -4.09
N VAL A 52 12.83 9.13 -5.27
CA VAL A 52 11.42 8.94 -5.55
C VAL A 52 10.93 8.12 -4.38
N ALA A 53 10.10 8.72 -3.53
CA ALA A 53 9.64 8.04 -2.34
C ALA A 53 8.97 6.76 -2.84
N PHE A 54 9.56 5.61 -2.53
CA PHE A 54 8.92 4.33 -2.78
C PHE A 54 7.57 4.41 -2.06
N GLY A 55 6.47 4.39 -2.81
CA GLY A 55 5.16 4.71 -2.26
C GLY A 55 4.10 4.96 -3.33
N PHE A 56 2.85 5.02 -2.88
CA PHE A 56 1.72 5.35 -3.74
C PHE A 56 1.76 6.86 -4.08
N GLU A 57 1.67 7.20 -5.35
CA GLU A 57 1.58 8.60 -5.78
C GLU A 57 0.23 9.19 -5.36
N GLN A 58 0.25 10.38 -4.76
CA GLN A 58 -0.98 11.07 -4.43
C GLN A 58 -1.64 11.57 -5.71
N ALA A 59 -2.86 11.12 -5.97
CA ALA A 59 -3.65 11.59 -7.10
C ALA A 59 -3.86 13.10 -7.00
N SER A 60 -3.66 13.81 -8.11
CA SER A 60 -3.90 15.27 -8.19
C SER A 60 -5.39 15.65 -8.21
N ARG A 61 -6.27 14.65 -8.41
CA ARG A 61 -7.71 14.81 -8.54
C ARG A 61 -8.39 14.58 -7.20
N SER A 62 -9.38 15.43 -6.90
CA SER A 62 -10.32 15.21 -5.81
C SER A 62 -11.63 14.68 -6.34
N TYR A 63 -12.28 13.81 -5.58
CA TYR A 63 -13.56 13.20 -5.94
C TYR A 63 -14.61 13.45 -4.86
N THR A 64 -15.86 13.48 -5.29
CA THR A 64 -16.97 13.16 -4.39
C THR A 64 -17.13 11.64 -4.32
N LEU A 65 -17.73 11.13 -3.25
CA LEU A 65 -17.94 9.68 -3.09
C LEU A 65 -18.79 9.09 -4.23
N GLN A 66 -19.78 9.84 -4.71
CA GLN A 66 -20.59 9.45 -5.86
C GLN A 66 -19.74 9.34 -7.14
N ALA A 67 -18.95 10.38 -7.45
CA ALA A 67 -18.12 10.38 -8.66
C ALA A 67 -17.06 9.27 -8.64
N PHE A 68 -16.51 8.97 -7.46
CA PHE A 68 -15.58 7.86 -7.28
C PHE A 68 -16.27 6.50 -7.50
N GLY A 69 -17.49 6.32 -6.98
CA GLY A 69 -18.29 5.13 -7.20
C GLY A 69 -18.60 4.91 -8.69
N ASP A 70 -19.05 5.95 -9.39
CA ASP A 70 -19.35 5.87 -10.83
C ASP A 70 -18.11 5.49 -11.65
N MET A 71 -16.94 6.04 -11.29
CA MET A 71 -15.65 5.71 -11.90
C MET A 71 -15.25 4.25 -11.61
N ALA A 72 -15.34 3.81 -10.36
CA ALA A 72 -14.99 2.46 -9.94
C ALA A 72 -15.87 1.40 -10.61
N ASP A 73 -17.18 1.66 -10.71
CA ASP A 73 -18.13 0.75 -11.34
C ASP A 73 -17.90 0.65 -12.85
N SER A 74 -17.64 1.80 -13.50
CA SER A 74 -17.30 1.85 -14.93
C SER A 74 -16.02 1.07 -15.21
N PHE A 75 -14.96 1.31 -14.42
CA PHE A 75 -13.69 0.60 -14.54
C PHE A 75 -13.87 -0.92 -14.45
N LYS A 76 -14.55 -1.41 -13.40
CA LYS A 76 -14.72 -2.84 -13.19
C LYS A 76 -15.59 -3.48 -14.28
N SER A 77 -16.66 -2.80 -14.68
CA SER A 77 -17.54 -3.27 -15.75
C SER A 77 -16.82 -3.38 -17.09
N ASP A 78 -16.05 -2.36 -17.45
CA ASP A 78 -15.31 -2.33 -18.71
C ASP A 78 -14.18 -3.36 -18.72
N TYR A 79 -13.49 -3.53 -17.59
CA TYR A 79 -12.38 -4.48 -17.44
C TYR A 79 -12.83 -5.93 -17.62
N PHE A 80 -13.93 -6.32 -16.95
CA PHE A 80 -14.44 -7.70 -16.99
C PHE A 80 -15.52 -7.94 -18.07
N ASN A 81 -15.96 -6.89 -18.76
CA ASN A 81 -17.10 -6.90 -19.69
C ASN A 81 -18.37 -7.52 -19.07
N MET A 82 -18.62 -7.23 -17.79
CA MET A 82 -19.72 -7.79 -17.01
C MET A 82 -20.26 -6.74 -16.04
N PRO A 83 -21.56 -6.76 -15.69
CA PRO A 83 -22.06 -5.96 -14.57
C PRO A 83 -21.25 -6.25 -13.29
N VAL A 84 -20.91 -5.20 -12.53
CA VAL A 84 -19.94 -5.29 -11.42
C VAL A 84 -20.27 -6.37 -10.39
N HIS A 85 -21.55 -6.50 -10.03
CA HIS A 85 -22.07 -7.48 -9.07
C HIS A 85 -22.12 -8.93 -9.58
N MET A 86 -21.88 -9.14 -10.89
CA MET A 86 -21.86 -10.46 -11.52
C MET A 86 -20.44 -11.03 -11.62
N VAL A 87 -19.40 -10.23 -11.35
CA VAL A 87 -18.01 -10.67 -11.41
C VAL A 87 -17.69 -11.49 -10.14
N PRO A 88 -17.33 -12.78 -10.26
CA PRO A 88 -17.03 -13.62 -9.10
C PRO A 88 -15.78 -13.16 -8.35
N THR A 89 -15.78 -13.29 -7.03
CA THR A 89 -14.63 -12.91 -6.17
C THR A 89 -13.35 -13.67 -6.55
N GLU A 90 -13.47 -14.94 -6.92
CA GLU A 90 -12.34 -15.79 -7.30
C GLU A 90 -11.70 -15.34 -8.61
N LEU A 91 -12.52 -14.77 -9.52
CA LEU A 91 -12.03 -14.24 -10.79
C LEU A 91 -11.24 -12.95 -10.56
N VAL A 92 -11.77 -12.03 -9.75
CA VAL A 92 -11.07 -10.77 -9.39
C VAL A 92 -9.75 -11.09 -8.69
N GLU A 93 -9.73 -12.02 -7.75
CA GLU A 93 -8.53 -12.41 -7.01
C GLU A 93 -7.46 -13.05 -7.90
N LYS A 94 -7.87 -13.96 -8.80
CA LYS A 94 -6.96 -14.57 -9.76
C LYS A 94 -6.32 -13.49 -10.64
N GLU A 95 -7.12 -12.54 -11.09
CA GLU A 95 -6.70 -11.49 -12.00
C GLU A 95 -5.79 -10.47 -11.31
N PHE A 96 -6.13 -10.08 -10.08
CA PHE A 96 -5.29 -9.22 -9.25
C PHE A 96 -3.86 -9.78 -9.14
N TRP A 97 -3.71 -11.06 -8.78
CA TRP A 97 -2.39 -11.67 -8.66
C TRP A 97 -1.67 -11.86 -10.00
N ARG A 98 -2.42 -12.00 -11.11
CA ARG A 98 -1.85 -11.99 -12.46
C ARG A 98 -1.25 -10.62 -12.77
N LEU A 99 -1.99 -9.55 -12.51
CA LEU A 99 -1.57 -8.16 -12.73
C LEU A 99 -0.33 -7.81 -11.91
N VAL A 100 -0.29 -8.20 -10.63
CA VAL A 100 0.90 -7.97 -9.78
C VAL A 100 2.16 -8.66 -10.29
N SER A 101 2.01 -9.76 -11.07
CA SER A 101 3.15 -10.56 -11.55
C SER A 101 3.57 -10.26 -12.98
N THR A 102 2.75 -9.55 -13.77
CA THR A 102 3.05 -9.24 -15.17
C THR A 102 3.83 -7.93 -15.28
N ILE A 103 4.70 -7.86 -16.29
CA ILE A 103 5.42 -6.64 -16.69
C ILE A 103 4.94 -6.10 -18.03
N GLU A 104 4.00 -6.80 -18.67
CA GLU A 104 3.53 -6.49 -20.03
C GLU A 104 2.32 -5.55 -20.04
N GLU A 105 1.61 -5.45 -18.92
CA GLU A 105 0.36 -4.70 -18.80
C GLU A 105 0.41 -3.79 -17.58
N ASP A 106 0.19 -2.49 -17.80
CA ASP A 106 0.09 -1.50 -16.74
C ASP A 106 -1.38 -1.22 -16.43
N VAL A 107 -1.80 -1.49 -15.20
CA VAL A 107 -3.12 -1.13 -14.68
C VAL A 107 -2.95 -0.14 -13.54
N THR A 108 -3.59 1.02 -13.66
CA THR A 108 -3.61 2.05 -12.63
C THR A 108 -4.96 2.06 -11.94
N VAL A 109 -4.94 2.13 -10.61
CA VAL A 109 -6.12 2.25 -9.77
C VAL A 109 -5.94 3.37 -8.76
N GLU A 110 -7.06 3.90 -8.26
CA GLU A 110 -7.08 4.98 -7.27
C GLU A 110 -7.62 4.45 -5.94
N TYR A 111 -7.12 4.97 -4.81
CA TYR A 111 -7.53 4.53 -3.48
C TYR A 111 -7.60 5.72 -2.52
N GLY A 112 -8.73 5.87 -1.84
CA GLY A 112 -8.89 6.85 -0.77
C GLY A 112 -8.48 6.25 0.57
N ALA A 113 -7.22 6.43 0.97
CA ALA A 113 -6.69 6.00 2.27
C ALA A 113 -6.46 7.20 3.20
N ASP A 114 -6.24 6.91 4.48
CA ASP A 114 -5.85 7.90 5.49
C ASP A 114 -6.79 9.12 5.54
N ILE A 115 -8.10 8.85 5.52
CA ILE A 115 -9.14 9.87 5.66
C ILE A 115 -9.57 9.92 7.13
N ALA A 116 -9.12 10.92 7.89
CA ALA A 116 -9.41 11.00 9.31
C ALA A 116 -10.88 11.33 9.56
N SER A 117 -11.58 10.53 10.36
CA SER A 117 -12.99 10.80 10.71
C SER A 117 -13.20 12.10 11.48
N LYS A 118 -12.15 12.67 12.08
CA LYS A 118 -12.18 14.01 12.70
C LYS A 118 -12.46 15.13 11.69
N GLU A 119 -12.03 14.95 10.44
CA GLU A 119 -12.19 15.94 9.37
C GLU A 119 -13.44 15.68 8.53
N PHE A 120 -13.71 14.40 8.22
CA PHE A 120 -14.76 13.99 7.28
C PHE A 120 -16.00 13.38 7.94
N GLY A 121 -15.99 13.22 9.27
CA GLY A 121 -17.01 12.50 10.02
C GLY A 121 -16.76 10.99 10.04
N SER A 122 -17.41 10.27 10.95
CA SER A 122 -17.39 8.82 10.98
C SER A 122 -18.52 8.24 10.12
N GLY A 123 -18.34 7.04 9.57
CA GLY A 123 -19.44 6.28 8.97
C GLY A 123 -20.44 5.75 10.00
N PHE A 124 -20.09 5.75 11.29
CA PHE A 124 -21.00 5.44 12.39
C PHE A 124 -21.65 6.72 12.95
N PRO A 125 -22.88 6.63 13.49
CA PRO A 125 -23.47 7.74 14.22
C PRO A 125 -22.65 8.05 15.49
N VAL A 126 -22.40 9.34 15.74
CA VAL A 126 -21.67 9.83 16.92
C VAL A 126 -22.51 10.89 17.64
N ARG A 127 -22.45 10.88 18.98
CA ARG A 127 -23.11 11.90 19.80
C ARG A 127 -22.55 13.30 19.48
N ASN A 128 -23.42 14.30 19.43
CA ASN A 128 -23.09 15.68 19.06
C ASN A 128 -22.62 15.86 17.60
N SER A 129 -22.95 14.93 16.72
CA SER A 129 -22.80 15.15 15.27
C SER A 129 -23.90 16.10 14.75
N HIS A 130 -23.69 16.66 13.56
CA HIS A 130 -24.65 17.56 12.91
C HIS A 130 -25.93 16.85 12.42
N PHE A 131 -26.04 15.54 12.59
CA PHE A 131 -27.15 14.72 12.10
C PHE A 131 -27.98 14.16 13.27
N GLU A 132 -29.31 14.35 13.18
CA GLU A 132 -30.25 13.66 14.06
C GLU A 132 -30.35 12.19 13.67
N VAL A 133 -30.12 11.30 14.64
CA VAL A 133 -30.20 9.85 14.46
C VAL A 133 -31.65 9.42 14.66
N SER A 134 -32.13 8.50 13.83
CA SER A 134 -33.48 7.95 13.96
C SER A 134 -33.63 7.20 15.30
N PRO A 135 -34.84 7.15 15.91
CA PRO A 135 -35.04 6.39 17.15
C PRO A 135 -34.69 4.91 17.03
N GLU A 136 -34.78 4.34 15.82
CA GLU A 136 -34.44 2.93 15.54
C GLU A 136 -32.92 2.71 15.59
N ASP A 137 -32.14 3.72 15.20
CA ASP A 137 -30.67 3.65 15.11
C ASP A 137 -29.94 4.22 16.33
N GLU A 138 -30.66 4.78 17.31
CA GLU A 138 -30.06 5.35 18.52
C GLU A 138 -29.16 4.37 19.29
N HIS A 139 -29.47 3.06 19.21
CA HIS A 139 -28.67 2.04 19.88
C HIS A 139 -27.23 1.96 19.35
N TYR A 140 -26.98 2.32 18.08
CA TYR A 140 -25.62 2.36 17.51
C TYR A 140 -24.74 3.47 18.10
N LEU A 141 -25.33 4.52 18.69
CA LEU A 141 -24.57 5.60 19.35
C LEU A 141 -23.81 5.10 20.58
N THR A 142 -24.34 4.09 21.27
CA THR A 142 -23.79 3.58 22.54
C THR A 142 -23.16 2.20 22.42
N SER A 143 -23.29 1.57 21.26
CA SER A 143 -22.70 0.26 21.00
C SER A 143 -21.18 0.30 21.18
N GLY A 144 -20.63 -0.68 21.88
CA GLY A 144 -19.18 -0.87 21.99
C GLY A 144 -18.54 -1.31 20.67
N TRP A 145 -19.33 -1.76 19.68
CA TRP A 145 -18.87 -2.08 18.32
C TRP A 145 -18.82 -0.87 17.39
N ASN A 146 -19.31 0.29 17.84
CA ASN A 146 -19.04 1.55 17.18
C ASN A 146 -17.57 1.90 17.38
N LEU A 147 -16.81 1.99 16.29
CA LEU A 147 -15.35 2.15 16.35
C LEU A 147 -14.90 3.46 17.01
N ASN A 148 -15.78 4.46 17.14
CA ASN A 148 -15.52 5.67 17.92
C ASN A 148 -15.54 5.42 19.44
N ASN A 149 -16.23 4.37 19.88
CA ASN A 149 -16.39 4.02 21.29
C ASN A 149 -15.37 2.98 21.76
N MET A 150 -14.87 2.11 20.86
CA MET A 150 -13.87 1.06 21.15
C MET A 150 -12.68 1.56 21.98
N PRO A 151 -12.00 2.68 21.63
CA PRO A 151 -10.80 3.12 22.33
C PRO A 151 -11.04 3.63 23.75
N VAL A 152 -12.30 3.98 24.08
CA VAL A 152 -12.69 4.56 25.38
C VAL A 152 -13.44 3.57 26.29
N LEU A 153 -13.59 2.30 25.87
CA LEU A 153 -14.13 1.24 26.73
C LEU A 153 -13.20 0.99 27.93
N ASP A 154 -13.75 0.60 29.07
CA ASP A 154 -12.96 0.37 30.31
C ASP A 154 -11.84 -0.67 30.15
N ALA A 155 -12.03 -1.64 29.24
CA ALA A 155 -11.03 -2.67 28.94
C ALA A 155 -9.93 -2.20 27.98
N SER A 156 -10.10 -1.05 27.33
CA SER A 156 -9.12 -0.47 26.40
C SER A 156 -8.02 0.26 27.16
N VAL A 157 -6.76 -0.08 26.87
CA VAL A 157 -5.59 0.64 27.42
C VAL A 157 -5.58 2.11 26.96
N LEU A 158 -6.19 2.40 25.80
CA LEU A 158 -6.22 3.74 25.21
C LEU A 158 -7.09 4.72 26.01
N THR A 159 -7.99 4.23 26.87
CA THR A 159 -8.84 5.04 27.75
C THR A 159 -8.03 5.91 28.72
N HIS A 160 -6.81 5.49 29.06
CA HIS A 160 -5.91 6.22 29.97
C HIS A 160 -4.94 7.15 29.28
N ILE A 161 -4.85 7.08 27.95
CA ILE A 161 -4.04 8.02 27.16
C ILE A 161 -4.88 9.29 26.98
N THR A 162 -4.32 10.48 27.10
CA THR A 162 -5.06 11.74 26.91
C THR A 162 -4.88 12.36 25.52
N ALA A 163 -3.86 11.92 24.77
CA ALA A 163 -3.65 12.35 23.39
C ALA A 163 -4.66 11.69 22.45
N ASP A 164 -5.14 12.44 21.45
CA ASP A 164 -5.87 11.93 20.29
C ASP A 164 -4.86 11.43 19.26
N ILE A 165 -4.80 10.12 19.07
CA ILE A 165 -3.91 9.48 18.09
C ILE A 165 -4.79 9.00 16.93
N CYS A 166 -4.66 9.61 15.74
CA CYS A 166 -5.38 9.19 14.54
C CYS A 166 -5.04 7.73 14.21
N GLY A 167 -6.05 6.94 13.87
CA GLY A 167 -5.93 5.50 13.61
C GLY A 167 -5.99 4.59 14.82
N MET A 168 -5.71 5.10 16.01
CA MET A 168 -5.82 4.32 17.26
C MET A 168 -7.05 4.73 18.08
N LYS A 169 -7.32 6.03 18.16
CA LYS A 169 -8.47 6.58 18.89
C LYS A 169 -9.54 7.19 18.00
N VAL A 170 -9.12 7.70 16.86
CA VAL A 170 -9.98 8.31 15.86
C VAL A 170 -9.95 7.39 14.64
N PRO A 171 -11.09 6.78 14.24
CA PRO A 171 -11.12 5.88 13.09
C PRO A 171 -10.63 6.55 11.80
N TRP A 172 -9.88 5.81 10.99
CA TRP A 172 -9.62 6.13 9.59
C TRP A 172 -10.74 5.60 8.70
N LEU A 173 -11.02 6.30 7.61
CA LEU A 173 -11.91 5.85 6.55
C LEU A 173 -11.08 5.42 5.33
N TYR A 174 -11.57 4.38 4.66
CA TYR A 174 -10.98 3.84 3.45
C TYR A 174 -12.06 3.72 2.37
N VAL A 175 -11.79 4.30 1.20
CA VAL A 175 -12.66 4.26 0.02
C VAL A 175 -11.93 3.49 -1.07
N GLY A 176 -12.35 2.25 -1.30
CA GLY A 176 -11.71 1.31 -2.23
C GLY A 176 -12.43 1.21 -3.58
N MET A 177 -11.70 0.74 -4.59
CA MET A 177 -12.22 0.32 -5.88
C MET A 177 -11.68 -1.06 -6.26
N CYS A 178 -12.12 -1.62 -7.39
CA CYS A 178 -11.58 -2.88 -7.88
C CYS A 178 -10.05 -2.80 -8.02
N PHE A 179 -9.35 -3.78 -7.44
CA PHE A 179 -7.88 -3.88 -7.36
C PHE A 179 -7.15 -2.83 -6.49
N SER A 180 -7.83 -1.87 -5.86
CA SER A 180 -7.16 -1.02 -4.85
C SER A 180 -6.65 -1.91 -3.71
N SER A 181 -5.38 -1.80 -3.35
CA SER A 181 -4.75 -2.76 -2.43
C SER A 181 -4.00 -2.10 -1.28
N PHE A 182 -3.81 -2.85 -0.20
CA PHE A 182 -2.92 -2.51 0.90
C PHE A 182 -1.88 -3.63 1.09
N CYS A 183 -0.62 -3.24 1.20
CA CYS A 183 0.52 -4.14 1.25
C CYS A 183 0.63 -4.88 2.60
N TRP A 184 1.52 -5.87 2.66
CA TRP A 184 1.78 -6.61 3.90
C TRP A 184 2.31 -5.68 4.99
N HIS A 185 1.62 -5.62 6.11
CA HIS A 185 2.03 -4.85 7.28
C HIS A 185 1.48 -5.41 8.58
N ILE A 186 1.96 -4.81 9.67
CA ILE A 186 1.47 -4.98 11.04
C ILE A 186 1.12 -3.60 11.59
N GLU A 187 0.23 -3.57 12.57
CA GLU A 187 -0.14 -2.32 13.23
C GLU A 187 1.00 -1.75 14.08
N ASP A 188 0.99 -0.43 14.25
CA ASP A 188 1.89 0.27 15.15
C ASP A 188 1.83 -0.33 16.56
N HIS A 189 3.01 -0.47 17.16
CA HIS A 189 3.19 -1.10 18.47
C HIS A 189 2.63 -2.53 18.57
N TRP A 190 2.47 -3.22 17.43
CA TRP A 190 1.87 -4.56 17.35
C TRP A 190 0.49 -4.60 18.03
N SER A 191 -0.26 -3.52 17.90
CA SER A 191 -1.61 -3.43 18.44
C SER A 191 -2.60 -4.29 17.64
N TYR A 192 -3.84 -4.36 18.13
CA TYR A 192 -4.95 -4.89 17.35
C TYR A 192 -5.41 -3.82 16.36
N SER A 193 -5.91 -4.23 15.19
CA SER A 193 -6.83 -3.40 14.41
C SER A 193 -8.19 -4.07 14.25
N ILE A 194 -9.19 -3.24 14.04
CA ILE A 194 -10.56 -3.65 13.75
C ILE A 194 -11.07 -2.83 12.58
N ASN A 195 -11.57 -3.52 11.57
CA ASN A 195 -12.11 -2.94 10.36
C ASN A 195 -13.61 -3.29 10.24
N TYR A 196 -14.43 -2.33 9.84
CA TYR A 196 -15.84 -2.53 9.54
C TYR A 196 -16.14 -2.07 8.12
N LEU A 197 -16.73 -2.96 7.31
CA LEU A 197 -17.13 -2.60 5.95
C LEU A 197 -18.56 -2.06 5.96
N HIS A 198 -18.71 -0.73 5.90
CA HIS A 198 -20.02 -0.08 6.00
C HIS A 198 -20.98 -0.51 4.89
N TRP A 199 -20.52 -0.53 3.64
CA TRP A 199 -21.28 -0.90 2.44
C TRP A 199 -20.31 -1.10 1.27
N GLY A 200 -20.83 -1.58 0.14
CA GLY A 200 -20.06 -1.82 -1.08
C GLY A 200 -19.78 -3.30 -1.34
N GLU A 201 -18.90 -3.56 -2.30
CA GLU A 201 -18.46 -4.91 -2.67
C GLU A 201 -17.45 -5.49 -1.66
N PRO A 202 -17.24 -6.83 -1.66
CA PRO A 202 -16.37 -7.46 -0.67
C PRO A 202 -14.91 -7.01 -0.73
N LYS A 203 -14.28 -6.89 0.44
CA LYS A 203 -12.84 -6.68 0.60
C LYS A 203 -12.13 -8.01 0.86
N THR A 204 -11.10 -8.32 0.09
CA THR A 204 -10.33 -9.55 0.24
C THR A 204 -9.17 -9.33 1.21
N TRP A 205 -9.05 -10.22 2.19
CA TRP A 205 -7.99 -10.17 3.21
C TRP A 205 -7.12 -11.42 3.15
N TYR A 206 -5.83 -11.23 3.38
CA TYR A 206 -4.85 -12.26 3.70
C TYR A 206 -4.24 -11.97 5.06
N GLY A 207 -4.11 -13.00 5.90
CA GLY A 207 -3.56 -12.87 7.25
C GLY A 207 -2.55 -13.97 7.56
N ALA A 208 -1.45 -13.58 8.18
CA ALA A 208 -0.48 -14.48 8.78
C ALA A 208 -0.51 -14.33 10.31
N PRO A 209 -0.49 -15.43 11.08
CA PRO A 209 -0.57 -15.37 12.53
C PRO A 209 0.70 -14.75 13.13
N GLY A 210 0.58 -14.08 14.27
CA GLY A 210 1.70 -13.36 14.90
C GLY A 210 2.92 -14.23 15.25
N TYR A 211 2.74 -15.54 15.51
CA TYR A 211 3.87 -16.45 15.72
C TYR A 211 4.71 -16.68 14.46
N ALA A 212 4.16 -16.43 13.28
CA ALA A 212 4.83 -16.60 12.00
C ALA A 212 5.45 -15.30 11.46
N ALA A 213 5.33 -14.18 12.19
CA ALA A 213 5.80 -12.87 11.76
C ALA A 213 7.29 -12.88 11.36
N GLU A 214 8.17 -13.37 12.24
CA GLU A 214 9.62 -13.42 11.96
C GLU A 214 9.97 -14.32 10.77
N HIS A 215 9.20 -15.40 10.58
CA HIS A 215 9.38 -16.27 9.43
C HIS A 215 8.98 -15.55 8.14
N LEU A 216 7.84 -14.86 8.14
CA LEU A 216 7.37 -14.06 7.01
C LEU A 216 8.37 -12.95 6.67
N GLU A 217 8.89 -12.22 7.65
CA GLU A 217 9.95 -11.21 7.48
C GLU A 217 11.21 -11.81 6.86
N SER A 218 11.66 -12.98 7.34
CA SER A 218 12.83 -13.67 6.80
C SER A 218 12.63 -14.12 5.36
N VAL A 219 11.43 -14.58 4.99
CA VAL A 219 11.10 -14.99 3.63
C VAL A 219 11.07 -13.79 2.70
N MET A 220 10.46 -12.67 3.11
CA MET A 220 10.47 -11.44 2.31
C MET A 220 11.90 -10.93 2.08
N LYS A 221 12.73 -10.88 3.14
CA LYS A 221 14.13 -10.48 3.03
C LYS A 221 14.94 -11.35 2.07
N LYS A 222 14.70 -12.66 2.10
CA LYS A 222 15.37 -13.61 1.20
C LYS A 222 14.96 -13.45 -0.27
N LEU A 223 13.70 -13.11 -0.53
CA LEU A 223 13.15 -13.03 -1.88
C LEU A 223 13.36 -11.66 -2.55
N ALA A 224 13.56 -10.60 -1.77
CA ALA A 224 13.84 -9.26 -2.29
C ALA A 224 15.09 -8.62 -1.63
N PRO A 225 16.27 -9.26 -1.67
CA PRO A 225 17.45 -8.80 -0.93
C PRO A 225 17.92 -7.40 -1.35
N GLU A 226 17.92 -7.10 -2.65
CA GLU A 226 18.33 -5.80 -3.20
C GLU A 226 17.44 -4.65 -2.70
N LEU A 227 16.16 -4.93 -2.48
CA LEU A 227 15.18 -3.95 -1.98
C LEU A 227 15.39 -3.65 -0.49
N PHE A 228 15.79 -4.65 0.31
CA PHE A 228 16.13 -4.44 1.73
C PHE A 228 17.53 -3.88 1.96
N GLU A 229 18.48 -4.12 1.06
CA GLU A 229 19.79 -3.48 1.10
C GLU A 229 19.70 -1.97 0.82
N SER A 230 18.80 -1.57 -0.08
CA SER A 230 18.53 -0.16 -0.38
C SER A 230 17.63 0.52 0.66
N GLN A 231 16.66 -0.20 1.22
CA GLN A 231 15.68 0.30 2.20
C GLN A 231 15.52 -0.71 3.37
N PRO A 232 16.31 -0.60 4.44
CA PRO A 232 16.21 -1.50 5.59
C PRO A 232 14.83 -1.51 6.26
N ASP A 233 14.12 -0.37 6.20
CA ASP A 233 12.80 -0.17 6.79
C ASP A 233 11.64 -0.46 5.83
N LEU A 234 11.90 -1.05 4.65
CA LEU A 234 10.88 -1.31 3.62
C LEU A 234 9.69 -2.14 4.15
N LEU A 235 9.92 -3.04 5.10
CA LEU A 235 8.85 -3.81 5.76
C LEU A 235 7.84 -2.93 6.49
N HIS A 236 8.27 -1.76 6.93
CA HIS A 236 7.45 -0.80 7.67
C HIS A 236 6.88 0.30 6.75
N GLN A 237 7.34 0.40 5.50
CA GLN A 237 6.93 1.44 4.56
C GLN A 237 5.70 1.08 3.71
N LEU A 238 5.02 -0.05 3.96
CA LEU A 238 3.73 -0.39 3.33
C LEU A 238 3.75 -0.47 1.78
N VAL A 239 4.89 -0.81 1.16
CA VAL A 239 5.02 -0.81 -0.31
C VAL A 239 5.15 -2.18 -0.96
N THR A 240 5.31 -3.24 -0.18
CA THR A 240 5.57 -4.58 -0.74
C THR A 240 4.33 -5.47 -0.67
N ILE A 241 3.78 -5.78 -1.84
CA ILE A 241 2.80 -6.85 -1.97
C ILE A 241 3.49 -8.12 -2.46
N MET A 242 3.33 -9.21 -1.71
CA MET A 242 3.90 -10.51 -2.04
C MET A 242 2.79 -11.53 -2.14
N ASN A 243 2.81 -12.32 -3.21
CA ASN A 243 1.80 -13.34 -3.45
C ASN A 243 1.74 -14.35 -2.28
N PRO A 244 0.57 -14.59 -1.66
CA PRO A 244 0.37 -15.56 -0.59
C PRO A 244 0.93 -16.95 -0.91
N ASN A 245 0.81 -17.40 -2.17
CA ASN A 245 1.32 -18.71 -2.57
C ASN A 245 2.84 -18.80 -2.43
N THR A 246 3.57 -17.71 -2.68
CA THR A 246 5.02 -17.65 -2.49
C THR A 246 5.39 -17.79 -1.01
N LEU A 247 4.64 -17.13 -0.12
CA LEU A 247 4.82 -17.24 1.33
C LEU A 247 4.51 -18.66 1.82
N MET A 248 3.39 -19.24 1.37
CA MET A 248 2.97 -20.61 1.71
C MET A 248 3.99 -21.66 1.23
N ASN A 249 4.54 -21.50 0.02
CA ASN A 249 5.58 -22.39 -0.51
C ASN A 249 6.89 -22.33 0.28
N ASN A 250 7.12 -21.25 1.04
CA ASN A 250 8.24 -21.12 1.97
C ASN A 250 7.85 -21.51 3.42
N GLY A 251 6.67 -22.09 3.64
CA GLY A 251 6.24 -22.60 4.95
C GLY A 251 5.61 -21.56 5.88
N VAL A 252 5.21 -20.40 5.36
CA VAL A 252 4.47 -19.40 6.13
C VAL A 252 2.96 -19.71 6.08
N PRO A 253 2.28 -19.89 7.23
CA PRO A 253 0.83 -20.12 7.24
C PRO A 253 0.09 -18.84 6.87
N ILE A 254 -0.67 -18.87 5.78
CA ILE A 254 -1.52 -17.77 5.31
C ILE A 254 -2.98 -18.23 5.31
N TYR A 255 -3.85 -17.38 5.83
CA TYR A 255 -5.31 -17.53 5.82
C TYR A 255 -5.93 -16.39 5.02
N ARG A 256 -7.17 -16.58 4.58
CA ARG A 256 -7.90 -15.56 3.82
C ARG A 256 -9.37 -15.47 4.19
N THR A 257 -9.98 -14.33 3.86
CA THR A 257 -11.43 -14.16 3.91
C THR A 257 -11.89 -13.08 2.92
N ASN A 258 -13.18 -13.11 2.57
CA ASN A 258 -13.87 -12.02 1.87
C ASN A 258 -14.78 -11.34 2.89
N GLN A 259 -14.42 -10.13 3.31
CA GLN A 259 -15.24 -9.32 4.19
C GLN A 259 -16.36 -8.68 3.37
N CYS A 260 -17.61 -9.04 3.69
CA CYS A 260 -18.80 -8.48 3.07
C CYS A 260 -19.33 -7.27 3.87
N ALA A 261 -20.22 -6.49 3.26
CA ALA A 261 -20.83 -5.34 3.91
C ALA A 261 -21.54 -5.75 5.22
N GLY A 262 -21.30 -4.99 6.29
CA GLY A 262 -21.80 -5.26 7.63
C GLY A 262 -20.91 -6.17 8.48
N GLU A 263 -19.79 -6.67 7.95
CA GLU A 263 -18.88 -7.56 8.67
C GLU A 263 -17.67 -6.83 9.26
N PHE A 264 -17.21 -7.33 10.41
CA PHE A 264 -15.97 -6.91 11.05
C PHE A 264 -14.82 -7.86 10.72
N VAL A 265 -13.63 -7.30 10.51
CA VAL A 265 -12.36 -8.04 10.50
C VAL A 265 -11.50 -7.53 11.64
N ILE A 266 -10.94 -8.45 12.43
CA ILE A 266 -10.07 -8.13 13.57
C ILE A 266 -8.69 -8.70 13.28
N THR A 267 -7.67 -7.86 13.33
CA THR A 267 -6.27 -8.28 13.27
C THR A 267 -5.70 -8.37 14.68
N PHE A 268 -4.90 -9.40 14.91
CA PHE A 268 -4.30 -9.66 16.22
C PHE A 268 -2.89 -9.07 16.30
N PRO A 269 -2.34 -8.90 17.52
CA PRO A 269 -0.98 -8.41 17.72
C PRO A 269 0.06 -9.11 16.86
N ARG A 270 0.84 -8.30 16.13
CA ARG A 270 1.92 -8.75 15.23
C ARG A 270 1.43 -9.68 14.10
N ALA A 271 0.13 -9.77 13.84
CA ALA A 271 -0.41 -10.53 12.72
C ALA A 271 -0.26 -9.72 11.43
N TYR A 272 0.61 -10.20 10.55
CA TYR A 272 0.78 -9.59 9.22
C TYR A 272 -0.50 -9.74 8.42
N HIS A 273 -0.88 -8.68 7.72
CA HIS A 273 -2.06 -8.70 6.87
C HIS A 273 -1.88 -7.85 5.62
N SER A 274 -2.56 -8.23 4.55
CA SER A 274 -2.62 -7.53 3.26
C SER A 274 -3.96 -7.81 2.59
N GLY A 275 -4.25 -7.13 1.49
CA GLY A 275 -5.50 -7.34 0.78
C GLY A 275 -5.77 -6.34 -0.33
N PHE A 276 -6.96 -6.47 -0.90
CA PHE A 276 -7.52 -5.57 -1.89
C PHE A 276 -9.03 -5.43 -1.68
#